data_AF-A0A7I9VT42-F1
#
_entry.id   AF-A0A7I9VT42-F1
#
_cell.length_a   1.000
_cell.length_b   1.000
_cell.length_c   1.000
_cell.angle_alpha   90.00
_cell.angle_beta   90.00
_cell.angle_gamma   90.00
#
_symmetry.space_group_name_H-M   'P 1'
#
loop_
_entity.id
_entity.type
_entity.pdbx_description
1 polymer ?
#
loop_
_entity_poly.entity_id
_entity_poly.type
_entity_poly.pdbx_seq_one_letter_code
_entity_poly.pdbx_strand_id
1 'polypeptide(L)'
;MNRLTWGIALALAAGCATSGGGHGGATVSDADFGRLQVGQMGPVDQARQFLASAHDEQARAKLRLQEGQGEAQMAKADAQTAKAAAERADAQSKMANNSREPSQLELARSLKEQADVQQRAAKAHADYADKASAARKQAVAAADKQVALGEAKVELAKLQALQQAGIPAATKYDLTKFQQRVGEAQKDFDAALQKTRDEEAQATASQQTWEDARRQAQAQAVPLGAPQTGTGTGR
;
A
#
# COMPACT_ATOMS: atom_id res chain seq x y z
N MET A 1 -47.79 6.68 -3.70
CA MET A 1 -47.74 5.98 -2.41
C MET A 1 -47.42 4.50 -2.66
N ASN A 2 -46.14 4.15 -2.84
CA ASN A 2 -45.71 2.75 -2.96
C ASN A 2 -44.55 2.51 -1.97
N ARG A 3 -44.88 1.88 -0.85
CA ARG A 3 -43.92 1.44 0.17
C ARG A 3 -43.45 0.04 -0.23
N LEU A 4 -42.26 -0.06 -0.85
CA LEU A 4 -41.61 -1.35 -1.03
C LEU A 4 -40.83 -1.69 0.24
N THR A 5 -41.34 -2.70 0.91
CA THR A 5 -40.87 -3.36 2.12
C THR A 5 -39.45 -3.87 2.00
N TRP A 6 -38.63 -3.47 2.97
CA TRP A 6 -37.31 -4.01 3.26
C TRP A 6 -37.46 -5.42 3.85
N GLY A 7 -36.96 -6.44 3.15
CA GLY A 7 -36.77 -7.78 3.69
C GLY A 7 -35.42 -7.90 4.37
N ILE A 8 -35.38 -7.75 5.70
CA ILE A 8 -34.21 -8.04 6.52
C ILE A 8 -34.17 -9.56 6.73
N ALA A 9 -33.34 -10.25 5.96
CA ALA A 9 -33.01 -11.65 6.19
C ALA A 9 -31.97 -11.74 7.33
N LEU A 10 -32.44 -12.06 8.53
CA LEU A 10 -31.61 -12.38 9.68
C LEU A 10 -31.02 -13.80 9.47
N ALA A 11 -29.83 -13.88 8.90
CA ALA A 11 -29.06 -15.13 8.87
C ALA A 11 -28.45 -15.37 10.26
N LEU A 12 -29.07 -16.25 11.04
CA LEU A 12 -28.52 -16.81 12.27
C LEU A 12 -27.18 -17.50 11.96
N ALA A 13 -26.10 -16.85 12.38
CA ALA A 13 -24.75 -17.39 12.41
C ALA A 13 -24.66 -18.50 13.47
N ALA A 14 -24.97 -19.74 13.08
CA ALA A 14 -24.64 -20.94 13.84
C ALA A 14 -23.51 -21.67 13.12
N GLY A 15 -22.27 -21.37 13.51
CA GLY A 15 -21.08 -21.95 12.90
C GLY A 15 -19.76 -21.64 13.62
N CYS A 16 -19.79 -21.49 14.95
CA CYS A 16 -18.57 -21.42 15.78
C CYS A 16 -18.30 -22.80 16.40
N ALA A 17 -17.77 -23.75 15.62
CA ALA A 17 -17.12 -24.96 16.15
C ALA A 17 -16.42 -25.74 15.03
N THR A 18 -15.54 -25.11 14.25
CA THR A 18 -14.51 -25.88 13.53
C THR A 18 -13.30 -25.98 14.45
N SER A 19 -13.28 -27.09 15.19
CA SER A 19 -12.10 -27.82 15.62
C SER A 19 -10.77 -27.18 15.23
N GLY A 20 -10.06 -26.69 16.25
CA GLY A 20 -8.66 -26.30 16.14
C GLY A 20 -7.80 -27.46 15.66
N GLY A 21 -7.67 -27.61 14.35
CA GLY A 21 -6.46 -28.10 13.72
C GLY A 21 -5.42 -27.03 13.92
N GLY A 22 -4.86 -27.00 15.13
CA GLY A 22 -3.86 -26.03 15.52
C GLY A 22 -2.80 -25.99 14.44
N HIS A 23 -2.60 -24.82 13.84
CA HIS A 23 -1.35 -24.46 13.18
C HIS A 23 -0.23 -24.34 14.24
N GLY A 24 -0.16 -25.31 15.17
CA GLY A 24 0.94 -25.52 16.08
C GLY A 24 2.06 -26.09 15.25
N GLY A 25 2.73 -25.21 14.50
CA GLY A 25 3.98 -25.56 13.83
C GLY A 25 4.97 -26.14 14.84
N ALA A 26 5.98 -26.84 14.34
CA ALA A 26 7.05 -27.37 15.19
C ALA A 26 7.61 -26.25 16.08
N THR A 27 7.45 -26.41 17.39
CA THR A 27 7.84 -25.46 18.44
C THR A 27 8.58 -26.21 19.53
N VAL A 28 9.60 -25.57 20.10
CA VAL A 28 10.34 -26.08 21.25
C VAL A 28 9.64 -25.58 22.50
N SER A 29 9.30 -26.51 23.40
CA SER A 29 8.65 -26.15 24.67
C SER A 29 9.56 -25.28 25.53
N ASP A 30 8.98 -24.27 26.18
CA ASP A 30 9.74 -23.36 27.06
C ASP A 30 10.38 -24.10 28.24
N ALA A 31 9.79 -25.21 28.69
CA ALA A 31 10.33 -26.05 29.77
C ALA A 31 11.62 -26.78 29.38
N ASP A 32 11.79 -27.18 28.11
CA ASP A 32 13.06 -27.75 27.66
C ASP A 32 14.06 -26.65 27.36
N PHE A 33 13.60 -25.56 26.75
CA PHE A 33 14.42 -24.41 26.43
C PHE A 33 15.05 -23.78 27.68
N GLY A 34 14.30 -23.69 28.78
CA GLY A 34 14.78 -23.18 30.06
C GLY A 34 15.90 -23.99 30.73
N ARG A 35 16.27 -25.15 30.15
CA ARG A 35 17.42 -25.95 30.61
C ARG A 35 18.76 -25.46 30.04
N LEU A 36 18.73 -24.58 29.04
CA LEU A 36 19.95 -24.02 28.44
C LEU A 36 20.63 -23.05 29.41
N GLN A 37 21.96 -23.11 29.45
CA GLN A 37 22.77 -22.13 30.17
C GLN A 37 22.94 -20.87 29.32
N VAL A 38 23.23 -19.73 29.96
CA VAL A 38 23.42 -18.43 29.28
C VAL A 38 24.43 -18.51 28.12
N GLY A 39 25.53 -19.24 28.29
CA GLY A 39 26.54 -19.42 27.23
C GLY A 39 26.06 -20.19 25.99
N GLN A 40 24.92 -20.87 26.05
CA GLN A 40 24.36 -21.69 24.97
C GLN A 40 23.25 -20.96 24.18
N MET A 41 22.90 -19.74 24.59
CA MET A 41 21.78 -18.97 24.05
C MET A 41 22.14 -18.15 22.80
N GLY A 42 23.43 -18.01 22.47
CA GLY A 42 23.93 -17.14 21.41
C GLY A 42 23.19 -17.26 20.06
N PRO A 43 23.02 -18.46 19.49
CA PRO A 43 22.27 -18.64 18.23
C PRO A 43 20.80 -18.21 18.33
N VAL A 44 20.18 -18.41 19.50
CA VAL A 44 18.78 -18.07 19.75
C VAL A 44 18.62 -16.56 19.89
N ASP A 45 19.55 -15.90 20.56
CA ASP A 45 19.54 -14.46 20.71
C ASP A 45 19.77 -13.75 19.36
N GLN A 46 20.61 -14.30 18.49
CA GLN A 46 20.76 -13.83 17.11
C GLN A 46 19.44 -13.96 16.32
N ALA A 47 18.74 -15.10 16.43
CA ALA A 47 17.45 -15.29 15.77
C ALA A 47 16.37 -14.34 16.34
N ARG A 48 16.39 -14.06 17.66
CA ARG A 48 15.50 -13.09 18.30
C ARG A 48 15.77 -11.66 17.84
N GLN A 49 17.02 -11.28 17.63
CA GLN A 49 17.37 -9.98 17.05
C GLN A 49 16.79 -9.81 15.65
N PHE A 50 16.88 -10.86 14.82
CA PHE A 50 16.21 -10.87 13.51
C PHE A 50 14.69 -10.71 13.65
N LEU A 51 14.04 -11.47 14.53
CA LEU A 51 12.59 -11.38 14.76
C LEU A 51 12.18 -9.98 15.26
N ALA A 52 12.94 -9.38 16.17
CA ALA A 52 12.70 -8.02 16.64
C ALA A 52 12.78 -7.02 15.47
N SER A 53 13.81 -7.09 14.64
CA SER A 53 13.92 -6.21 13.46
C SER A 53 12.78 -6.40 12.46
N ALA A 54 12.25 -7.63 12.34
CA ALA A 54 11.11 -7.93 11.47
C ALA A 54 9.81 -7.31 12.01
N HIS A 55 9.59 -7.31 13.32
CA HIS A 55 8.47 -6.60 13.94
C HIS A 55 8.57 -5.08 13.76
N ASP A 56 9.76 -4.52 13.90
CA ASP A 56 9.96 -3.09 13.65
C ASP A 56 9.64 -2.72 12.19
N GLU A 57 10.05 -3.57 11.24
CA GLU A 57 9.74 -3.35 9.82
C GLU A 57 8.24 -3.50 9.54
N GLN A 58 7.58 -4.48 10.16
CA GLN A 58 6.12 -4.64 10.10
C GLN A 58 5.39 -3.38 10.61
N ALA A 59 5.83 -2.82 11.74
CA ALA A 59 5.26 -1.58 12.28
C ALA A 59 5.46 -0.41 11.33
N ARG A 60 6.68 -0.22 10.79
CA ARG A 60 6.96 0.82 9.78
C ARG A 60 6.15 0.64 8.49
N ALA A 61 5.96 -0.59 8.03
CA ALA A 61 5.15 -0.89 6.84
C ALA A 61 3.67 -0.52 7.07
N LYS A 62 3.13 -0.85 8.25
CA LYS A 62 1.75 -0.50 8.63
C LYS A 62 1.53 1.01 8.70
N LEU A 63 2.48 1.75 9.27
CA LEU A 63 2.44 3.22 9.29
C LEU A 63 2.41 3.81 7.87
N ARG A 64 3.34 3.36 7.00
CA ARG A 64 3.40 3.80 5.60
C ARG A 64 2.10 3.49 4.84
N LEU A 65 1.48 2.34 5.11
CA LEU A 65 0.18 1.98 4.53
C LEU A 65 -0.91 2.97 4.98
N GLN A 66 -0.99 3.30 6.27
CA GLN A 66 -1.97 4.25 6.79
C GLN A 66 -1.80 5.64 6.15
N GLU A 67 -0.56 6.13 6.04
CA GLU A 67 -0.24 7.38 5.34
C GLU A 67 -0.66 7.32 3.88
N GLY A 68 -0.40 6.19 3.20
CA GLY A 68 -0.78 6.00 1.79
C GLY A 68 -2.28 5.95 1.55
N GLN A 69 -3.03 5.36 2.48
CA GLN A 69 -4.49 5.36 2.42
C GLN A 69 -5.06 6.77 2.62
N GLY A 70 -4.45 7.57 3.51
CA GLY A 70 -4.80 8.98 3.67
C GLY A 70 -4.58 9.77 2.39
N GLU A 71 -3.39 9.65 1.79
CA GLU A 71 -3.05 10.31 0.51
C GLU A 71 -4.02 9.90 -0.62
N ALA A 72 -4.32 8.60 -0.75
CA ALA A 72 -5.24 8.11 -1.76
C ALA A 72 -6.67 8.67 -1.59
N GLN A 73 -7.13 8.84 -0.33
CA GLN A 73 -8.42 9.47 -0.06
C GLN A 73 -8.43 10.96 -0.43
N MET A 74 -7.38 11.70 -0.09
CA MET A 74 -7.24 13.11 -0.47
C MET A 74 -7.20 13.27 -2.00
N ALA A 75 -6.36 12.49 -2.69
CA ALA A 75 -6.26 12.52 -4.14
C ALA A 75 -7.59 12.20 -4.83
N LYS A 76 -8.41 11.29 -4.27
CA LYS A 76 -9.77 11.02 -4.74
C LYS A 76 -10.71 12.22 -4.57
N ALA A 77 -10.66 12.89 -3.41
CA ALA A 77 -11.45 14.08 -3.17
C ALA A 77 -11.07 15.22 -4.12
N ASP A 78 -9.77 15.39 -4.40
CA ASP A 78 -9.28 16.36 -5.39
C ASP A 78 -9.76 16.03 -6.80
N ALA A 79 -9.72 14.75 -7.20
CA ALA A 79 -10.24 14.32 -8.49
C ALA A 79 -11.75 14.58 -8.64
N GLN A 80 -12.54 14.41 -7.57
CA GLN A 80 -13.97 14.75 -7.56
C GLN A 80 -14.20 16.25 -7.67
N THR A 81 -13.41 17.06 -6.96
CA THR A 81 -13.48 18.52 -7.00
C THR A 81 -13.13 19.05 -8.39
N ALA A 82 -12.06 18.54 -8.99
CA ALA A 82 -11.64 18.91 -10.34
C ALA A 82 -12.68 18.49 -11.40
N LYS A 83 -13.32 17.32 -11.24
CA LYS A 83 -14.44 16.89 -12.08
C LYS A 83 -15.62 17.87 -12.01
N ALA A 84 -16.02 18.29 -10.80
CA ALA A 84 -17.11 19.25 -10.64
C ALA A 84 -16.76 20.62 -11.27
N ALA A 85 -15.50 21.04 -11.20
CA ALA A 85 -15.03 22.26 -11.87
C ALA A 85 -15.10 22.15 -13.40
N ALA A 86 -14.69 21.02 -13.98
CA ALA A 86 -14.81 20.75 -15.41
C ALA A 86 -16.28 20.74 -15.88
N GLU A 87 -17.18 20.10 -15.13
CA GLU A 87 -18.62 20.11 -15.42
C GLU A 87 -19.21 21.54 -15.38
N ARG A 88 -18.78 22.37 -14.41
CA ARG A 88 -19.18 23.77 -14.34
C ARG A 88 -18.68 24.58 -15.54
N ALA A 89 -17.42 24.40 -15.93
CA ALA A 89 -16.84 25.09 -17.08
C ALA A 89 -17.51 24.67 -18.40
N ASP A 90 -17.87 23.39 -18.55
CA ASP A 90 -18.65 22.90 -19.68
C ASP A 90 -20.04 23.54 -19.75
N ALA A 91 -20.75 23.64 -18.62
CA ALA A 91 -22.03 24.34 -18.55
C ALA A 91 -21.90 25.83 -18.93
N GLN A 92 -20.88 26.52 -18.44
CA GLN A 92 -20.61 27.93 -18.81
C GLN A 92 -20.30 28.08 -20.31
N SER A 93 -19.52 27.16 -20.88
CA SER A 93 -19.22 27.13 -22.32
C SER A 93 -20.49 26.97 -23.16
N LYS A 94 -21.41 26.08 -22.75
CA LYS A 94 -22.72 25.91 -23.39
C LYS A 94 -23.58 27.19 -23.31
N MET A 95 -23.56 27.88 -22.17
CA MET A 95 -24.27 29.16 -22.01
C MET A 95 -23.69 30.27 -22.89
N ALA A 96 -22.36 30.40 -22.95
CA ALA A 96 -21.68 31.38 -23.81
C ALA A 96 -21.95 31.12 -25.30
N ASN A 97 -22.07 29.85 -25.71
CA ASN A 97 -22.47 29.51 -27.07
C ASN A 97 -23.88 30.01 -27.43
N ASN A 98 -24.78 30.12 -26.45
CA ASN A 98 -26.13 30.64 -26.66
C ASN A 98 -26.16 32.18 -26.75
N SER A 99 -25.23 32.90 -26.11
CA SER A 99 -25.18 34.37 -26.18
C SER A 99 -24.65 34.89 -27.52
N ARG A 100 -23.95 34.05 -28.31
CA ARG A 100 -23.33 34.39 -29.60
C ARG A 100 -22.31 35.53 -29.55
N GLU A 101 -21.82 35.86 -28.36
CA GLU A 101 -20.75 36.84 -28.16
C GLU A 101 -19.37 36.16 -28.37
N PRO A 102 -18.59 36.52 -29.41
CA PRO A 102 -17.36 35.80 -29.74
C PRO A 102 -16.31 35.79 -28.63
N SER A 103 -16.14 36.91 -27.93
CA SER A 103 -15.18 37.07 -26.84
C SER A 103 -15.53 36.21 -25.62
N GLN A 104 -16.82 36.08 -25.29
CA GLN A 104 -17.28 35.21 -24.21
C GLN A 104 -17.13 33.74 -24.56
N LEU A 105 -17.36 33.37 -25.83
CA LEU A 105 -17.21 32.01 -26.32
C LEU A 105 -15.74 31.56 -26.26
N GLU A 106 -14.80 32.41 -26.67
CA GLU A 106 -13.37 32.13 -26.62
C GLU A 106 -12.89 31.95 -25.17
N LEU A 107 -13.26 32.87 -24.28
CA LEU A 107 -12.94 32.77 -22.86
C LEU A 107 -13.49 31.48 -22.24
N ALA A 108 -14.77 31.17 -22.48
CA ALA A 108 -15.40 29.98 -21.91
C ALA A 108 -14.80 28.67 -22.45
N ARG A 109 -14.37 28.65 -23.72
CA ARG A 109 -13.63 27.50 -24.29
C ARG A 109 -12.27 27.34 -23.63
N SER A 110 -11.52 28.42 -23.42
CA SER A 110 -10.22 28.39 -22.73
C SER A 110 -10.36 27.89 -21.29
N LEU A 111 -11.34 28.40 -20.54
CA LEU A 111 -11.61 27.95 -19.16
C LEU A 111 -12.01 26.48 -19.09
N LYS A 112 -12.82 26.01 -20.06
CA LYS A 112 -13.17 24.59 -20.16
C LYS A 112 -11.94 23.73 -20.42
N GLU A 113 -11.10 24.10 -21.38
CA GLU A 113 -9.89 23.36 -21.69
C GLU A 113 -8.97 23.26 -20.46
N GLN A 114 -8.74 24.38 -19.77
CA GLN A 114 -7.96 24.40 -18.52
C GLN A 114 -8.55 23.46 -17.47
N ALA A 115 -9.88 23.50 -17.25
CA ALA A 115 -10.54 22.64 -16.28
C ALA A 115 -10.45 21.15 -16.65
N ASP A 116 -10.59 20.80 -17.93
CA ASP A 116 -10.44 19.43 -18.43
C ASP A 116 -9.02 18.90 -18.20
N VAL A 117 -7.99 19.73 -18.38
CA VAL A 117 -6.59 19.33 -18.14
C VAL A 117 -6.29 19.18 -16.65
N GLN A 118 -6.81 20.07 -15.80
CA GLN A 118 -6.71 19.92 -14.34
C GLN A 118 -7.43 18.65 -13.86
N GLN A 119 -8.61 18.34 -14.40
CA GLN A 119 -9.33 17.10 -14.10
C GLN A 119 -8.50 15.86 -14.48
N ARG A 120 -7.88 15.85 -15.66
CA ARG A 120 -7.00 14.75 -16.09
C ARG A 120 -5.82 14.56 -15.14
N ALA A 121 -5.17 15.66 -14.72
CA ALA A 121 -4.07 15.60 -13.76
C ALA A 121 -4.51 15.07 -12.39
N ALA A 122 -5.63 15.55 -11.85
CA ALA A 122 -6.17 15.09 -10.57
C ALA A 122 -6.59 13.62 -10.62
N LYS A 123 -7.19 13.16 -11.73
CA LYS A 123 -7.52 11.76 -11.93
C LYS A 123 -6.28 10.87 -11.98
N ALA A 124 -5.24 11.31 -12.69
CA ALA A 124 -3.97 10.58 -12.73
C ALA A 124 -3.30 10.52 -11.34
N HIS A 125 -3.41 11.59 -10.55
CA HIS A 125 -2.94 11.60 -9.15
C HIS A 125 -3.66 10.54 -8.31
N ALA A 126 -4.99 10.49 -8.40
CA ALA A 126 -5.80 9.51 -7.66
C ALA A 126 -5.45 8.06 -8.05
N ASP A 127 -5.25 7.77 -9.34
CA ASP A 127 -4.81 6.45 -9.80
C ASP A 127 -3.42 6.06 -9.26
N TYR A 128 -2.47 7.00 -9.30
CA TYR A 128 -1.14 6.81 -8.71
C TYR A 128 -1.22 6.53 -7.20
N ALA A 129 -1.95 7.36 -6.45
CA ALA A 129 -2.06 7.21 -5.01
C ALA A 129 -2.73 5.88 -4.62
N ASP A 130 -3.73 5.43 -5.37
CA ASP A 130 -4.34 4.11 -5.19
C ASP A 130 -3.36 2.97 -5.41
N LYS A 131 -2.58 2.99 -6.49
CA LYS A 131 -1.55 1.98 -6.77
C LYS A 131 -0.42 2.01 -5.75
N ALA A 132 0.02 3.20 -5.33
CA ALA A 132 1.01 3.34 -4.26
C ALA A 132 0.50 2.76 -2.93
N SER A 133 -0.78 2.98 -2.59
CA SER A 133 -1.41 2.35 -1.43
C SER A 133 -1.50 0.83 -1.57
N ALA A 134 -1.79 0.31 -2.76
CA ALA A 134 -1.83 -1.13 -3.03
C ALA A 134 -0.44 -1.78 -2.86
N ALA A 135 0.62 -1.14 -3.37
CA ALA A 135 2.00 -1.57 -3.17
C ALA A 135 2.38 -1.63 -1.67
N ARG A 136 2.05 -0.57 -0.91
CA ARG A 136 2.27 -0.54 0.54
C ARG A 136 1.51 -1.63 1.29
N LYS A 137 0.32 -2.00 0.82
CA LYS A 137 -0.44 -3.13 1.38
C LYS A 137 0.29 -4.46 1.15
N GLN A 138 0.91 -4.66 -0.01
CA GLN A 138 1.75 -5.84 -0.23
C GLN A 138 3.03 -5.81 0.61
N ALA A 139 3.63 -4.63 0.81
CA ALA A 139 4.77 -4.49 1.71
C ALA A 139 4.45 -4.90 3.16
N VAL A 140 3.25 -4.57 3.67
CA VAL A 140 2.77 -5.07 4.97
C VAL A 140 2.68 -6.60 4.95
N ALA A 141 2.10 -7.19 3.90
CA ALA A 141 2.01 -8.64 3.78
C ALA A 141 3.40 -9.31 3.73
N ALA A 142 4.38 -8.72 3.04
CA ALA A 142 5.76 -9.20 3.02
C ALA A 142 6.40 -9.09 4.41
N ALA A 143 6.19 -8.00 5.14
CA ALA A 143 6.69 -7.85 6.50
C ALA A 143 6.04 -8.84 7.47
N ASP A 144 4.74 -9.14 7.32
CA ASP A 144 4.06 -10.20 8.08
C ASP A 144 4.70 -11.58 7.82
N LYS A 145 5.07 -11.88 6.56
CA LYS A 145 5.80 -13.11 6.22
C LYS A 145 7.23 -13.12 6.76
N GLN A 146 7.89 -11.95 6.83
CA GLN A 146 9.21 -11.83 7.45
C GLN A 146 9.19 -12.15 8.95
N VAL A 147 8.14 -11.71 9.66
CA VAL A 147 7.91 -12.07 11.07
C VAL A 147 7.74 -13.58 11.20
N ALA A 148 6.90 -14.21 10.38
CA ALA A 148 6.70 -15.66 10.41
C ALA A 148 8.00 -16.45 10.13
N LEU A 149 8.84 -15.95 9.20
CA LEU A 149 10.19 -16.48 8.96
C LEU A 149 11.09 -16.34 10.19
N GLY A 150 11.03 -15.19 10.87
CA GLY A 150 11.77 -14.94 12.10
C GLY A 150 11.37 -15.88 13.22
N GLU A 151 10.07 -16.09 13.44
CA GLU A 151 9.53 -17.05 14.40
C GLU A 151 10.04 -18.47 14.10
N ALA A 152 9.95 -18.91 12.83
CA ALA A 152 10.45 -20.22 12.42
C ALA A 152 11.96 -20.37 12.68
N LYS A 153 12.76 -19.34 12.42
CA LYS A 153 14.20 -19.32 12.69
C LYS A 153 14.52 -19.38 14.19
N VAL A 154 13.76 -18.67 15.02
CA VAL A 154 13.91 -18.75 16.49
C VAL A 154 13.64 -20.17 16.97
N GLU A 155 12.57 -20.79 16.51
CA GLU A 155 12.23 -22.17 16.90
C GLU A 155 13.27 -23.19 16.44
N LEU A 156 13.82 -23.06 15.22
CA LEU A 156 14.94 -23.88 14.76
C LEU A 156 16.20 -23.65 15.62
N ALA A 157 16.53 -22.40 15.93
CA ALA A 157 17.69 -22.07 16.75
C ALA A 157 17.58 -22.63 18.17
N LYS A 158 16.37 -22.61 18.78
CA LYS A 158 16.10 -23.25 20.08
C LYS A 158 16.44 -24.74 20.03
N LEU A 159 15.99 -25.45 19.00
CA LEU A 159 16.25 -26.88 18.86
C LEU A 159 17.75 -27.15 18.68
N GLN A 160 18.42 -26.40 17.81
CA GLN A 160 19.85 -26.55 17.58
C GLN A 160 20.66 -26.29 18.86
N ALA A 161 20.29 -25.28 19.65
CA ALA A 161 20.92 -25.02 20.94
C ALA A 161 20.75 -26.19 21.92
N LEU A 162 19.55 -26.78 22.01
CA LEU A 162 19.32 -27.98 22.84
C LEU A 162 20.17 -29.18 22.40
N GLN A 163 20.30 -29.40 21.09
CA GLN A 163 21.14 -30.46 20.53
C GLN A 163 22.63 -30.24 20.83
N GLN A 164 23.12 -29.01 20.62
CA GLN A 164 24.52 -28.64 20.90
C GLN A 164 24.86 -28.72 22.38
N ALA A 165 23.91 -28.39 23.26
CA ALA A 165 24.04 -28.50 24.71
C ALA A 165 23.94 -29.95 25.23
N GLY A 166 23.68 -30.93 24.37
CA GLY A 166 23.53 -32.34 24.76
C GLY A 166 22.30 -32.61 25.64
N ILE A 167 21.27 -31.76 25.57
CA ILE A 167 20.05 -31.91 26.38
C ILE A 167 19.23 -33.09 25.85
N PRO A 168 18.96 -34.16 26.63
CA PRO A 168 18.27 -35.35 26.12
C PRO A 168 16.87 -35.08 25.56
N ALA A 169 16.19 -34.06 26.09
CA ALA A 169 14.89 -33.63 25.62
C ALA A 169 14.90 -33.14 24.15
N ALA A 170 16.06 -32.81 23.58
CA ALA A 170 16.17 -32.47 22.15
C ALA A 170 15.72 -33.61 21.23
N THR A 171 15.87 -34.87 21.66
CA THR A 171 15.56 -36.06 20.85
C THR A 171 14.08 -36.24 20.53
N LYS A 172 13.17 -35.58 21.26
CA LYS A 172 11.73 -35.64 21.00
C LYS A 172 11.27 -34.75 19.83
N TYR A 173 12.16 -33.88 19.35
CA TYR A 173 11.88 -32.95 18.27
C TYR A 173 12.46 -33.45 16.94
N ASP A 174 11.72 -33.24 15.87
CA ASP A 174 12.14 -33.59 14.51
C ASP A 174 12.77 -32.39 13.82
N LEU A 175 14.11 -32.36 13.75
CA LEU A 175 14.87 -31.28 13.11
C LEU A 175 14.40 -31.00 11.68
N THR A 176 14.00 -32.04 10.94
CA THR A 176 13.55 -31.92 9.55
C THR A 176 12.31 -31.06 9.45
N LYS A 177 11.37 -31.17 10.39
CA LYS A 177 10.14 -30.35 10.41
C LYS A 177 10.43 -28.88 10.68
N PHE A 178 11.37 -28.57 11.56
CA PHE A 178 11.78 -27.17 11.81
C PHE A 178 12.47 -26.58 10.57
N GLN A 179 13.35 -27.36 9.92
CA GLN A 179 14.01 -26.94 8.68
C GLN A 179 13.01 -26.73 7.54
N GLN A 180 12.04 -27.64 7.37
CA GLN A 180 10.95 -27.50 6.40
C GLN A 180 10.14 -26.23 6.66
N ARG A 181 9.75 -25.96 7.90
CA ARG A 181 9.02 -24.75 8.28
C ARG A 181 9.80 -23.47 7.94
N VAL A 182 11.11 -23.44 8.19
CA VAL A 182 11.96 -22.30 7.79
C VAL A 182 12.01 -22.15 6.27
N GLY A 183 12.15 -23.26 5.53
CA GLY A 183 12.17 -23.25 4.07
C GLY A 183 10.85 -22.76 3.46
N GLU A 184 9.71 -23.22 3.99
CA GLU A 184 8.37 -22.77 3.58
C GLU A 184 8.17 -21.28 3.89
N ALA A 185 8.51 -20.84 5.11
CA ALA A 185 8.39 -19.44 5.50
C ALA A 185 9.29 -18.52 4.65
N GLN A 186 10.48 -18.99 4.28
CA GLN A 186 11.39 -18.26 3.38
C GLN A 186 10.77 -18.11 1.99
N LYS A 187 10.24 -19.20 1.42
CA LYS A 187 9.56 -19.18 0.12
C LYS A 187 8.35 -18.23 0.12
N ASP A 188 7.55 -18.27 1.18
CA ASP A 188 6.40 -17.37 1.35
C ASP A 188 6.83 -15.90 1.41
N PHE A 189 7.90 -15.61 2.14
CA PHE A 189 8.49 -14.27 2.22
C PHE A 189 9.00 -13.79 0.86
N ASP A 190 9.75 -14.63 0.14
CA ASP A 190 10.30 -14.28 -1.18
C ASP A 190 9.18 -14.04 -2.20
N ALA A 191 8.13 -14.85 -2.18
CA ALA A 191 6.95 -14.66 -3.03
C ALA A 191 6.22 -13.34 -2.70
N ALA A 192 6.08 -13.00 -1.42
CA ALA A 192 5.47 -11.74 -0.99
C ALA A 192 6.32 -10.52 -1.37
N LEU A 193 7.65 -10.63 -1.30
CA LEU A 193 8.57 -9.59 -1.79
C LEU A 193 8.44 -9.38 -3.29
N GLN A 194 8.38 -10.46 -4.08
CA GLN A 194 8.21 -10.33 -5.53
C GLN A 194 6.91 -9.60 -5.87
N LYS A 195 5.80 -9.98 -5.23
CA LYS A 195 4.52 -9.30 -5.42
C LYS A 195 4.56 -7.83 -5.02
N THR A 196 5.30 -7.48 -3.96
CA THR A 196 5.51 -6.08 -3.57
C THR A 196 6.22 -5.30 -4.67
N ARG A 197 7.28 -5.85 -5.26
CA ARG A 197 8.00 -5.23 -6.39
C ARG A 197 7.12 -5.05 -7.62
N ASP A 198 6.29 -6.02 -7.93
CA ASP A 198 5.37 -5.96 -9.07
C ASP A 198 4.35 -4.81 -8.92
N GLU A 199 3.82 -4.60 -7.70
CA GLU A 199 2.93 -3.47 -7.40
C GLU A 199 3.67 -2.12 -7.35
N GLU A 200 4.91 -2.09 -6.84
CA GLU A 200 5.75 -0.88 -6.86
C GLU A 200 6.06 -0.43 -8.30
N ALA A 201 6.30 -1.38 -9.21
CA ALA A 201 6.48 -1.10 -10.63
C ALA A 201 5.23 -0.47 -11.25
N GLN A 202 4.04 -0.99 -10.91
CA GLN A 202 2.76 -0.41 -11.36
C GLN A 202 2.55 1.01 -10.81
N ALA A 203 2.84 1.22 -9.52
CA ALA A 203 2.78 2.54 -8.91
C ALA A 203 3.74 3.53 -9.60
N THR A 204 4.97 3.11 -9.89
CA THR A 204 5.97 3.93 -10.59
C THR A 204 5.51 4.33 -11.99
N ALA A 205 4.91 3.41 -12.75
CA ALA A 205 4.37 3.72 -14.08
C ALA A 205 3.21 4.74 -14.00
N SER A 206 2.32 4.61 -13.02
CA SER A 206 1.25 5.61 -12.80
C SER A 206 1.78 6.96 -12.30
N GLN A 207 2.88 6.98 -11.56
CA GLN A 207 3.53 8.23 -11.12
C GLN A 207 3.99 9.03 -12.33
N GLN A 208 4.66 8.40 -13.30
CA GLN A 208 5.11 9.06 -14.52
C GLN A 208 3.92 9.67 -15.29
N THR A 209 2.82 8.91 -15.40
CA THR A 209 1.59 9.38 -16.06
C THR A 209 1.00 10.61 -15.34
N TRP A 210 0.99 10.61 -14.01
CA TRP A 210 0.56 11.76 -13.22
C TRP A 210 1.48 12.97 -13.40
N GLU A 211 2.80 12.77 -13.37
CA GLU A 211 3.77 13.85 -13.57
C GLU A 211 3.65 14.49 -14.96
N ASP A 212 3.42 13.69 -16.00
CA ASP A 212 3.14 14.17 -17.36
C ASP A 212 1.86 15.00 -17.41
N ALA A 213 0.77 14.48 -16.83
CA ALA A 213 -0.50 15.21 -16.79
C ALA A 213 -0.39 16.52 -15.99
N ARG A 214 0.37 16.51 -14.89
CA ARG A 214 0.66 17.70 -14.07
C ARG A 214 1.46 18.73 -14.86
N ARG A 215 2.50 18.32 -15.61
CA ARG A 215 3.27 19.21 -16.47
C ARG A 215 2.39 19.86 -17.54
N GLN A 216 1.50 19.10 -18.17
CA GLN A 216 0.55 19.63 -19.15
C GLN A 216 -0.39 20.67 -18.51
N ALA A 217 -0.92 20.37 -17.32
CA ALA A 217 -1.79 21.27 -16.58
C ALA A 217 -1.10 22.58 -16.19
N GLN A 218 0.19 22.53 -15.80
CA GLN A 218 0.99 23.70 -15.48
C GLN A 218 1.31 24.54 -16.71
N ALA A 219 1.62 23.91 -17.86
CA ALA A 219 1.89 24.62 -19.10
C ALA A 219 0.68 25.43 -19.59
N GLN A 220 -0.53 24.90 -19.40
CA GLN A 220 -1.77 25.61 -19.76
C GLN A 220 -2.22 26.66 -18.73
N ALA A 221 -1.68 26.63 -17.51
CA ALA A 221 -1.97 27.61 -16.47
C ALA A 221 -1.16 28.91 -16.61
N VAL A 222 -0.17 28.97 -17.51
CA VAL A 222 0.61 30.18 -17.77
C VAL A 222 -0.31 31.23 -18.44
N PRO A 223 -0.53 32.40 -17.81
CA PRO A 223 -1.59 33.32 -18.21
C PRO A 223 -1.31 34.02 -19.54
N LEU A 224 -2.39 34.28 -20.28
CA LEU A 224 -2.55 35.17 -21.43
C LEU A 224 -2.27 36.66 -21.11
N GLY A 225 -1.35 36.95 -20.19
CA GLY A 225 -1.21 38.28 -19.57
C GLY A 225 0.20 38.62 -19.11
N ALA A 226 1.26 38.08 -19.75
CA ALA A 226 2.53 38.79 -19.72
C ALA A 226 2.39 40.01 -20.65
N PRO A 227 2.29 41.25 -20.16
CA PRO A 227 2.39 42.41 -21.03
C PRO A 227 3.73 42.29 -21.74
N GLN A 228 3.71 42.16 -23.07
CA GLN A 228 4.90 42.44 -23.85
C GLN A 228 5.22 43.91 -23.60
N THR A 229 6.12 44.18 -22.66
CA THR A 229 6.74 45.48 -22.50
C THR A 229 7.53 45.72 -23.77
N GLY A 230 6.87 46.36 -24.75
CA GLY A 230 7.51 46.83 -25.96
C GLY A 230 8.66 47.74 -25.57
N THR A 231 9.87 47.25 -25.73
CA THR A 231 11.08 48.07 -25.77
C THR A 231 11.04 48.87 -27.06
N GLY A 232 10.22 49.92 -27.07
CA GLY A 232 10.30 51.02 -28.02
C GLY A 232 11.51 51.87 -27.66
N THR A 233 12.71 51.41 -28.03
CA THR A 233 13.91 52.25 -28.02
C THR A 233 13.97 52.93 -29.38
N GLY A 234 13.39 54.13 -29.46
CA GLY A 234 13.54 54.99 -30.62
C GLY A 234 15.01 55.39 -30.82
N ARG A 235 15.44 55.38 -32.07
CA ARG A 235 16.43 56.28 -32.65
C ARG A 235 16.04 56.57 -34.09
#